data_AF-A0A7C9FK63-F1
#
_entry.id   AF-A0A7C9FK63-F1
#
_cell.length_a   1.000
_cell.length_b   1.000
_cell.length_c   1.000
_cell.angle_alpha   90.00
_cell.angle_beta   90.00
_cell.angle_gamma   90.00
#
_symmetry.space_group_name_H-M   'P 1'
#
loop_
_entity.id
_entity.type
_entity.pdbx_description
1 polymer ?
#
loop_
_entity_poly.entity_id
_entity_poly.type
_entity_poly.pdbx_seq_one_letter_code
_entity_poly.pdbx_strand_id
1 'polypeptide(L)'
;MVDDIARIADAISRFKTWLNTPDPPEIPSPAPITKKKEFVPPFDIQEIPGAMRKLWMPISAKLMERWFAGSLNYSPTDGDEMAYINQDGEPYPPEMYDTKTIKLDWVLKYERAKVQYDALQQIEYLLTRNSMNAIGNALFSLRASYREIDALGLCNGDLKELHRRFQFQRAGVESSLSQKIETFFAQRVRNGGIPDDLTGALGSFGFYAAIGYAYFNQDGSHVTITSIIIYIKDNYTFTTEAGQPSQYLGHWNRNGAAIVPASVAAGAAGIPWIDYPIAVGDMRVPGNVYYPVRNNSFRQWQKRYHRGGDFVIFSDYRYVRLREPIKLRFA
;
A
#
# COMPACT_ATOMS: atom_id res chain seq x y z
N MET A 1 16.82 34.77 -64.52
CA MET A 1 15.92 33.61 -64.29
C MET A 1 16.29 32.35 -65.07
N VAL A 2 17.35 32.33 -65.89
CA VAL A 2 17.82 31.12 -66.60
C VAL A 2 18.99 30.42 -65.87
N ASP A 3 19.80 31.16 -65.09
CA ASP A 3 20.97 30.60 -64.38
C ASP A 3 20.63 29.75 -63.14
N ASP A 4 19.52 30.02 -62.44
CA ASP A 4 19.14 29.25 -61.23
C ASP A 4 18.56 27.87 -61.55
N ILE A 5 17.89 27.71 -62.69
CA ILE A 5 17.34 26.41 -63.13
C ILE A 5 18.47 25.47 -63.58
N ALA A 6 19.51 26.02 -64.21
CA ALA A 6 20.70 25.25 -64.60
C ALA A 6 21.46 24.71 -63.39
N ARG A 7 21.62 25.51 -62.32
CA ARG A 7 22.27 25.06 -61.07
C ARG A 7 21.50 23.96 -60.34
N ILE A 8 20.17 24.01 -60.36
CA ILE A 8 19.33 23.00 -59.68
C ILE A 8 19.35 21.68 -60.45
N ALA A 9 19.33 21.71 -61.79
CA ALA A 9 19.45 20.52 -62.63
C ALA A 9 20.80 19.82 -62.44
N ASP A 10 21.89 20.61 -62.33
CA ASP A 10 23.24 20.07 -62.16
C ASP A 10 23.44 19.43 -60.76
N ALA A 11 22.81 19.99 -59.73
CA ALA A 11 22.83 19.44 -58.37
C ALA A 11 22.07 18.10 -58.26
N ILE A 12 20.92 17.97 -58.92
CA ILE A 12 20.11 16.74 -58.94
C ILE A 12 20.82 15.64 -59.74
N SER A 13 21.49 16.01 -60.84
CA SER A 13 22.26 15.07 -61.65
C SER A 13 23.42 14.46 -60.84
N ARG A 14 24.22 15.30 -60.15
CA ARG A 14 25.33 14.85 -59.30
C ARG A 14 24.87 13.97 -58.13
N PHE A 15 23.71 14.25 -57.55
CA PHE A 15 23.13 13.44 -56.48
C PHE A 15 22.69 12.05 -56.97
N LYS A 16 22.10 11.96 -58.18
CA LYS A 16 21.78 10.67 -58.82
C LYS A 16 23.03 9.87 -59.21
N THR A 17 24.12 10.52 -59.62
CA THR A 17 25.39 9.84 -59.89
C THR A 17 26.02 9.30 -58.61
N TRP A 18 25.94 10.05 -57.50
CA TRP A 18 26.43 9.61 -56.19
C TRP A 18 25.67 8.38 -55.65
N LEU A 19 24.33 8.35 -55.75
CA LEU A 19 23.51 7.22 -55.30
C LEU A 19 23.76 5.91 -56.07
N ASN A 20 24.30 5.99 -57.29
CA ASN A 20 24.57 4.83 -58.15
C ASN A 20 26.05 4.41 -58.16
N THR A 21 26.89 5.01 -57.32
CA THR A 21 28.30 4.60 -57.22
C THR A 21 28.38 3.39 -56.27
N PRO A 22 28.96 2.25 -56.68
CA PRO A 22 29.11 1.11 -55.77
C PRO A 22 30.00 1.47 -54.59
N ASP A 23 29.65 0.97 -53.40
CA ASP A 23 30.36 1.26 -52.16
C ASP A 23 31.85 0.86 -52.26
N PRO A 24 32.79 1.68 -51.75
CA PRO A 24 34.18 1.30 -51.70
C PRO A 24 34.38 0.06 -50.81
N PRO A 25 35.38 -0.79 -51.10
CA PRO A 25 35.65 -1.97 -50.28
C PRO A 25 35.93 -1.58 -48.82
N GLU A 26 35.28 -2.28 -47.89
CA GLU A 26 35.38 -2.02 -46.45
C GLU A 26 36.83 -2.05 -45.96
N ILE A 27 37.26 -0.95 -45.37
CA ILE A 27 38.50 -0.89 -44.58
C ILE A 27 38.23 -1.67 -43.29
N PRO A 28 39.09 -2.63 -42.89
CA PRO A 28 38.86 -3.41 -41.68
C PRO A 28 38.83 -2.48 -40.46
N SER A 29 37.68 -2.49 -39.78
CA SER A 29 37.43 -1.72 -38.56
C SER A 29 38.38 -2.17 -37.44
N PRO A 30 39.02 -1.26 -36.68
CA PRO A 30 39.84 -1.65 -35.54
C PRO A 30 38.99 -2.38 -34.51
N ALA A 31 39.53 -3.46 -33.94
CA ALA A 31 38.85 -4.32 -32.99
C ALA A 31 38.16 -3.48 -31.89
N PRO A 32 36.88 -3.75 -31.58
CA PRO A 32 36.15 -2.96 -30.61
C PRO A 32 36.85 -3.06 -29.26
N ILE A 33 37.26 -1.90 -28.72
CA ILE A 33 37.64 -1.79 -27.32
C ILE A 33 36.40 -2.22 -26.53
N THR A 34 36.44 -3.43 -25.97
CA THR A 34 35.45 -3.92 -25.03
C THR A 34 35.48 -3.00 -23.81
N LYS A 35 34.71 -1.92 -23.85
CA LYS A 35 34.24 -1.28 -22.62
C LYS A 35 33.54 -2.39 -21.84
N LYS A 36 34.13 -2.82 -20.72
CA LYS A 36 33.40 -3.56 -19.70
C LYS A 36 32.09 -2.79 -19.52
N LYS A 37 30.97 -3.37 -19.94
CA LYS A 37 29.65 -2.90 -19.51
C LYS A 37 29.72 -3.01 -17.98
N GLU A 38 29.95 -1.90 -17.31
CA GLU A 38 29.74 -1.82 -15.88
C GLU A 38 28.26 -2.14 -15.67
N PHE A 39 28.00 -3.39 -15.34
CA PHE A 39 26.69 -3.85 -14.96
C PHE A 39 26.44 -3.18 -13.61
N VAL A 40 25.68 -2.09 -13.61
CA VAL A 40 25.10 -1.58 -12.37
C VAL A 40 24.32 -2.77 -11.79
N PRO A 41 24.68 -3.27 -10.59
CA PRO A 41 24.00 -4.41 -10.01
C PRO A 41 22.48 -4.13 -9.98
N PRO A 42 21.64 -5.11 -10.35
CA PRO A 42 20.20 -4.92 -10.29
C PRO A 42 19.81 -4.53 -8.86
N PHE A 43 18.89 -3.58 -8.72
CA PHE A 43 18.35 -3.18 -7.42
C PHE A 43 17.71 -4.39 -6.73
N ASP A 44 18.23 -4.77 -5.57
CA ASP A 44 17.59 -5.76 -4.70
C ASP A 44 16.52 -5.04 -3.88
N ILE A 45 15.29 -5.56 -3.91
CA ILE A 45 14.18 -4.99 -3.14
C ILE A 45 14.43 -5.04 -1.63
N GLN A 46 15.37 -5.86 -1.15
CA GLN A 46 15.83 -5.83 0.24
C GLN A 46 16.54 -4.52 0.62
N GLU A 47 16.92 -3.68 -0.36
CA GLU A 47 17.47 -2.34 -0.12
C GLU A 47 16.38 -1.29 0.16
N ILE A 48 15.10 -1.61 -0.10
CA ILE A 48 13.95 -0.69 0.12
C ILE A 48 13.90 -0.13 1.55
N PRO A 49 14.06 -0.93 2.63
CA PRO A 49 14.06 -0.37 3.98
C PRO A 49 15.16 0.67 4.21
N GLY A 50 16.35 0.43 3.66
CA GLY A 50 17.46 1.40 3.72
C GLY A 50 17.11 2.70 3.00
N ALA A 51 16.46 2.62 1.86
CA ALA A 51 15.94 3.77 1.12
C ALA A 51 14.84 4.49 1.93
N MET A 52 13.88 3.76 2.52
CA MET A 52 12.82 4.33 3.35
C MET A 52 13.37 5.14 4.53
N ARG A 53 14.43 4.66 5.19
CA ARG A 53 15.09 5.42 6.28
C ARG A 53 15.69 6.74 5.81
N LYS A 54 16.31 6.77 4.61
CA LYS A 54 16.82 8.00 3.99
C LYS A 54 15.71 8.97 3.60
N LEU A 55 14.51 8.44 3.36
CA LEU A 55 13.30 9.20 3.06
C LEU A 55 12.51 9.61 4.32
N TRP A 56 13.10 9.47 5.52
CA TRP A 56 12.45 9.78 6.79
C TRP A 56 11.19 8.95 7.06
N MET A 57 11.18 7.69 6.58
CA MET A 57 10.11 6.71 6.80
C MET A 57 10.57 5.53 7.69
N PRO A 58 10.92 5.76 8.97
CA PRO A 58 11.46 4.72 9.84
C PRO A 58 10.45 3.63 10.21
N ILE A 59 9.16 3.93 10.33
CA ILE A 59 8.13 2.92 10.66
C ILE A 59 7.85 2.04 9.44
N SER A 60 7.74 2.65 8.26
CA SER A 60 7.61 1.93 6.98
C SER A 60 8.79 0.97 6.77
N ALA A 61 10.02 1.46 6.99
CA ALA A 61 11.23 0.65 6.88
C ALA A 61 11.19 -0.56 7.83
N LYS A 62 10.75 -0.35 9.08
CA LYS A 62 10.64 -1.41 10.08
C LYS A 62 9.62 -2.48 9.70
N LEU A 63 8.47 -2.10 9.17
CA LEU A 63 7.45 -3.04 8.69
C LEU A 63 7.96 -3.83 7.47
N MET A 64 8.65 -3.17 6.55
CA MET A 64 9.25 -3.81 5.39
C MET A 64 10.36 -4.80 5.78
N GLU A 65 11.25 -4.42 6.72
CA GLU A 65 12.26 -5.30 7.30
C GLU A 65 11.62 -6.53 7.96
N ARG A 66 10.54 -6.31 8.72
CA ARG A 66 9.75 -7.39 9.33
C ARG A 66 9.19 -8.33 8.26
N TRP A 67 8.62 -7.81 7.19
CA TRP A 67 8.11 -8.61 6.08
C TRP A 67 9.22 -9.52 5.53
N PHE A 68 10.37 -8.95 5.14
CA PHE A 68 11.52 -9.71 4.61
C PHE A 68 12.08 -10.73 5.60
N ALA A 69 12.09 -10.40 6.89
CA ALA A 69 12.59 -11.29 7.94
C ALA A 69 11.62 -12.45 8.26
N GLY A 70 10.33 -12.29 7.96
CA GLY A 70 9.27 -13.25 8.26
C GLY A 70 9.44 -14.62 7.60
N SER A 71 8.84 -15.64 8.21
CA SER A 71 8.60 -16.93 7.56
C SER A 71 7.68 -16.74 6.36
N LEU A 72 7.72 -17.69 5.41
CA LEU A 72 6.85 -17.64 4.24
C LEU A 72 5.38 -17.62 4.68
N ASN A 73 4.68 -16.55 4.34
CA ASN A 73 3.25 -16.42 4.59
C ASN A 73 2.63 -15.55 3.50
N TYR A 74 1.58 -16.05 2.85
CA TYR A 74 0.75 -15.27 1.93
C TYR A 74 -0.60 -15.93 1.70
N SER A 75 -1.62 -15.14 1.43
CA SER A 75 -2.94 -15.67 1.04
C SER A 75 -3.02 -15.89 -0.47
N PRO A 76 -3.45 -17.07 -0.94
CA PRO A 76 -3.62 -17.34 -2.37
C PRO A 76 -4.74 -16.54 -3.04
N THR A 77 -5.79 -16.21 -2.29
CA THR A 77 -6.96 -15.47 -2.78
C THR A 77 -7.35 -14.33 -1.85
N ASP A 78 -8.14 -13.38 -2.36
CA ASP A 78 -8.68 -12.27 -1.55
C ASP A 78 -9.59 -12.80 -0.42
N GLY A 79 -10.31 -13.89 -0.67
CA GLY A 79 -11.14 -14.56 0.34
C GLY A 79 -10.29 -15.17 1.47
N ASP A 80 -9.17 -15.80 1.11
CA ASP A 80 -8.21 -16.32 2.10
C ASP A 80 -7.59 -15.18 2.92
N GLU A 81 -7.28 -14.06 2.28
CA GLU A 81 -6.72 -12.89 2.97
C GLU A 81 -7.71 -12.28 3.97
N MET A 82 -8.99 -12.19 3.60
CA MET A 82 -10.05 -11.77 4.51
C MET A 82 -10.25 -12.74 5.68
N ALA A 83 -10.00 -14.04 5.47
CA ALA A 83 -10.12 -15.09 6.46
C ALA A 83 -8.81 -15.36 7.25
N TYR A 84 -7.72 -14.67 6.93
CA TYR A 84 -6.38 -14.90 7.47
C TYR A 84 -5.88 -16.33 7.22
N ILE A 85 -6.09 -16.84 6.01
CA ILE A 85 -5.66 -18.17 5.59
C ILE A 85 -4.40 -18.04 4.73
N ASN A 86 -3.38 -18.83 5.08
CA ASN A 86 -2.07 -18.83 4.42
C ASN A 86 -2.05 -19.75 3.19
N GLN A 87 -0.87 -19.87 2.57
CA GLN A 87 -0.66 -20.64 1.35
C GLN A 87 -0.92 -22.14 1.49
N ASP A 88 -0.89 -22.63 2.73
CA ASP A 88 -1.10 -24.04 3.09
C ASP A 88 -2.55 -24.33 3.47
N GLY A 89 -3.44 -23.32 3.42
CA GLY A 89 -4.84 -23.44 3.84
C GLY A 89 -5.04 -23.35 5.35
N GLU A 90 -4.02 -22.93 6.10
CA GLU A 90 -4.05 -22.82 7.56
C GLU A 90 -4.27 -21.37 8.01
N PRO A 91 -4.88 -21.13 9.18
CA PRO A 91 -4.93 -19.81 9.77
C PRO A 91 -3.53 -19.23 9.99
N TYR A 92 -3.40 -17.92 9.81
CA TYR A 92 -2.16 -17.19 10.06
C TYR A 92 -1.65 -17.50 11.46
N PRO A 93 -0.38 -17.90 11.61
CA PRO A 93 0.16 -18.22 12.91
C PRO A 93 0.38 -16.93 13.74
N PRO A 94 0.50 -17.01 15.08
CA PRO A 94 0.55 -15.84 15.96
C PRO A 94 1.65 -14.81 15.61
N GLU A 95 2.76 -15.26 15.05
CA GLU A 95 3.85 -14.40 14.58
C GLU A 95 3.49 -13.52 13.38
N MET A 96 2.44 -13.86 12.62
CA MET A 96 1.91 -13.08 11.49
C MET A 96 0.94 -11.98 11.95
N TYR A 97 0.95 -11.63 13.23
CA TYR A 97 0.24 -10.49 13.78
C TYR A 97 1.22 -9.51 14.44
N ASP A 98 1.30 -8.29 13.91
CA ASP A 98 2.03 -7.19 14.54
C ASP A 98 1.07 -6.35 15.38
N THR A 99 1.25 -6.39 16.70
CA THR A 99 0.47 -5.61 17.68
C THR A 99 1.28 -4.50 18.36
N LYS A 100 2.53 -4.29 17.91
CA LYS A 100 3.53 -3.50 18.64
C LYS A 100 4.09 -2.34 17.84
N THR A 101 4.18 -2.45 16.51
CA THR A 101 4.86 -1.45 15.68
C THR A 101 4.03 -0.19 15.49
N ILE A 102 2.74 -0.33 15.18
CA ILE A 102 1.85 0.81 14.99
C ILE A 102 1.19 1.20 16.31
N LYS A 103 1.26 2.50 16.64
CA LYS A 103 0.61 3.09 17.81
C LYS A 103 -0.35 4.19 17.38
N LEU A 104 -1.54 4.24 17.98
CA LEU A 104 -2.53 5.27 17.76
C LEU A 104 -1.94 6.65 17.99
N ASP A 105 -1.15 6.84 19.04
CA ASP A 105 -0.46 8.12 19.31
C ASP A 105 0.46 8.58 18.18
N TRP A 106 1.08 7.65 17.46
CA TRP A 106 1.88 7.98 16.30
C TRP A 106 1.00 8.30 15.09
N VAL A 107 -0.03 7.49 14.82
CA VAL A 107 -0.95 7.72 13.69
C VAL A 107 -1.74 9.02 13.84
N LEU A 108 -2.17 9.36 15.05
CA LEU A 108 -2.96 10.57 15.33
C LEU A 108 -2.17 11.88 15.22
N LYS A 109 -0.85 11.83 14.99
CA LYS A 109 -0.05 13.00 14.61
C LYS A 109 -0.34 13.46 13.18
N TYR A 110 -0.94 12.59 12.36
CA TYR A 110 -1.28 12.90 10.98
C TYR A 110 -2.74 13.37 10.92
N GLU A 111 -2.96 14.63 10.51
CA GLU A 111 -4.27 15.27 10.49
C GLU A 111 -5.35 14.44 9.79
N ARG A 112 -5.03 13.88 8.62
CA ARG A 112 -5.95 13.02 7.86
C ARG A 112 -6.44 11.79 8.63
N ALA A 113 -5.60 11.23 9.50
CA ALA A 113 -5.95 10.08 10.31
C ALA A 113 -6.75 10.54 11.54
N LYS A 114 -6.36 11.67 12.14
CA LYS A 114 -7.10 12.30 13.23
C LYS A 114 -8.55 12.61 12.85
N VAL A 115 -8.79 13.15 11.65
CA VAL A 115 -10.14 13.42 11.15
C VAL A 115 -11.01 12.16 11.15
N GLN A 116 -10.50 11.04 10.66
CA GLN A 116 -11.26 9.77 10.63
C GLN A 116 -11.45 9.17 12.03
N TYR A 117 -10.45 9.31 12.91
CA TYR A 117 -10.56 8.90 14.31
C TYR A 117 -11.62 9.71 15.07
N ASP A 118 -11.69 11.02 14.84
CA ASP A 118 -12.69 11.90 15.46
C ASP A 118 -14.09 11.67 14.88
N ALA A 119 -14.19 11.34 13.58
CA ALA A 119 -15.44 10.96 12.92
C ALA A 119 -16.06 9.70 13.54
N LEU A 120 -15.26 8.67 13.84
CA LEU A 120 -15.73 7.44 14.50
C LEU A 120 -16.22 7.63 15.94
N GLN A 121 -16.14 8.84 16.49
CA GLN A 121 -16.70 9.16 17.81
C GLN A 121 -18.04 9.90 17.71
N GLN A 122 -18.43 10.32 16.50
CA GLN A 122 -19.68 11.02 16.24
C GLN A 122 -20.83 10.03 16.01
N ILE A 123 -21.98 10.34 16.57
CA ILE A 123 -23.13 9.43 16.58
C ILE A 123 -23.65 9.14 15.16
N GLU A 124 -23.55 10.11 14.26
CA GLU A 124 -23.96 10.01 12.86
C GLU A 124 -23.16 8.95 12.09
N TYR A 125 -21.88 8.80 12.43
CA TYR A 125 -21.01 7.76 11.88
C TYR A 125 -21.30 6.39 12.51
N LEU A 126 -21.82 6.34 13.73
CA LEU A 126 -22.02 5.08 14.45
C LEU A 126 -23.42 4.47 14.24
N LEU A 127 -24.43 5.29 13.91
CA LEU A 127 -25.83 4.85 13.78
C LEU A 127 -26.24 4.49 12.33
N THR A 128 -25.30 4.03 11.51
CA THR A 128 -25.64 3.54 10.18
C THR A 128 -26.46 2.25 10.26
N ARG A 129 -27.28 1.97 9.24
CA ARG A 129 -28.06 0.72 9.19
C ARG A 129 -27.18 -0.53 9.31
N ASN A 130 -26.02 -0.53 8.66
CA ASN A 130 -25.06 -1.63 8.72
C ASN A 130 -24.48 -1.79 10.13
N SER A 131 -24.15 -0.68 10.79
CA SER A 131 -23.67 -0.67 12.17
C SER A 131 -24.70 -1.24 13.15
N MET A 132 -25.97 -0.82 13.03
CA MET A 132 -27.03 -1.33 13.90
C MET A 132 -27.28 -2.83 13.67
N ASN A 133 -27.21 -3.30 12.42
CA ASN A 133 -27.29 -4.73 12.11
C ASN A 133 -26.11 -5.52 12.70
N ALA A 134 -24.89 -5.00 12.56
CA ALA A 134 -23.69 -5.63 13.10
C ALA A 134 -23.73 -5.71 14.63
N ILE A 135 -24.16 -4.64 15.31
CA ILE A 135 -24.40 -4.62 16.76
C ILE A 135 -25.46 -5.67 17.14
N GLY A 136 -26.57 -5.70 16.41
CA GLY A 136 -27.63 -6.68 16.61
C GLY A 136 -27.10 -8.10 16.56
N ASN A 137 -26.41 -8.45 15.49
CA ASN A 137 -25.82 -9.78 15.30
C ASN A 137 -24.80 -10.13 16.40
N ALA A 138 -23.95 -9.19 16.80
CA ALA A 138 -22.94 -9.40 17.83
C ALA A 138 -23.52 -9.65 19.23
N LEU A 139 -24.61 -8.94 19.57
CA LEU A 139 -25.15 -8.93 20.94
C LEU A 139 -26.40 -9.79 21.14
N PHE A 140 -27.09 -10.19 20.07
CA PHE A 140 -28.38 -10.89 20.17
C PHE A 140 -28.29 -12.15 21.04
N SER A 141 -27.32 -13.02 20.81
CA SER A 141 -27.17 -14.27 21.58
C SER A 141 -26.71 -14.03 23.03
N LEU A 142 -26.06 -12.89 23.30
CA LEU A 142 -25.50 -12.58 24.62
C LEU A 142 -26.56 -12.09 25.62
N ARG A 143 -27.70 -11.58 25.14
CA ARG A 143 -28.76 -11.02 26.00
C ARG A 143 -29.33 -11.99 27.03
N ALA A 144 -29.25 -13.30 26.77
CA ALA A 144 -29.78 -14.35 27.64
C ALA A 144 -28.84 -14.66 28.81
N SER A 145 -27.53 -14.44 28.63
CA SER A 145 -26.50 -14.85 29.59
C SER A 145 -25.86 -13.66 30.32
N TYR A 146 -25.95 -12.47 29.75
CA TYR A 146 -25.24 -11.29 30.25
C TYR A 146 -26.20 -10.13 30.50
N ARG A 147 -25.98 -9.43 31.62
CA ARG A 147 -26.58 -8.12 31.90
C ARG A 147 -25.67 -6.98 31.47
N GLU A 148 -24.39 -7.16 31.69
CA GLU A 148 -23.34 -6.22 31.35
C GLU A 148 -22.31 -6.93 30.48
N ILE A 149 -21.80 -6.21 29.50
CA ILE A 149 -20.81 -6.69 28.55
C ILE A 149 -19.59 -5.79 28.66
N ASP A 150 -18.44 -6.39 28.96
CA ASP A 150 -17.12 -5.90 28.56
C ASP A 150 -16.67 -6.73 27.37
N ALA A 151 -16.78 -6.18 26.17
CA ALA A 151 -16.54 -6.94 24.94
C ALA A 151 -15.09 -7.44 24.84
N LEU A 152 -14.12 -6.63 25.28
CA LEU A 152 -12.71 -7.03 25.28
C LEU A 152 -12.44 -8.09 26.35
N GLY A 153 -13.08 -7.95 27.52
CA GLY A 153 -13.07 -8.97 28.58
C GLY A 153 -13.57 -10.33 28.08
N LEU A 154 -14.69 -10.36 27.34
CA LEU A 154 -15.23 -11.58 26.71
C LEU A 154 -14.35 -12.17 25.60
N CYS A 155 -13.38 -11.40 25.12
CA CYS A 155 -12.37 -11.81 24.15
C CYS A 155 -11.02 -12.09 24.81
N ASN A 156 -10.94 -12.19 26.15
CA ASN A 156 -9.70 -12.40 26.90
C ASN A 156 -8.59 -11.39 26.56
N GLY A 157 -8.96 -10.15 26.20
CA GLY A 157 -7.99 -9.13 25.77
C GLY A 157 -7.49 -9.28 24.33
N ASP A 158 -7.98 -10.26 23.56
CA ASP A 158 -7.55 -10.48 22.17
C ASP A 158 -8.29 -9.56 21.20
N LEU A 159 -7.57 -8.58 20.63
CA LEU A 159 -8.10 -7.67 19.62
C LEU A 159 -8.58 -8.36 18.35
N LYS A 160 -8.03 -9.53 18.00
CA LYS A 160 -8.47 -10.30 16.82
C LYS A 160 -9.88 -10.83 17.04
N GLU A 161 -10.12 -11.40 18.22
CA GLU A 161 -11.44 -11.89 18.60
C GLU A 161 -12.43 -10.74 18.80
N LEU A 162 -11.97 -9.61 19.36
CA LEU A 162 -12.79 -8.39 19.46
C LEU A 162 -13.21 -7.92 18.07
N HIS A 163 -12.26 -7.87 17.12
CA HIS A 163 -12.52 -7.46 15.74
C HIS A 163 -13.52 -8.39 15.05
N ARG A 164 -13.34 -9.71 15.22
CA ARG A 164 -14.23 -10.71 14.61
C ARG A 164 -15.64 -10.69 15.17
N ARG A 165 -15.80 -10.45 16.49
CA ARG A 165 -17.07 -10.63 17.20
C ARG A 165 -17.85 -9.36 17.45
N PHE A 166 -17.16 -8.24 17.66
CA PHE A 166 -17.75 -7.02 18.20
C PHE A 166 -17.47 -5.76 17.37
N GLN A 167 -16.72 -5.86 16.26
CA GLN A 167 -16.58 -4.77 15.31
C GLN A 167 -17.91 -4.47 14.63
N PHE A 168 -18.24 -3.19 14.51
CA PHE A 168 -19.51 -2.77 13.93
C PHE A 168 -19.42 -1.53 13.04
N GLN A 169 -18.30 -0.80 13.07
CA GLN A 169 -18.07 0.31 12.16
C GLN A 169 -16.60 0.42 11.74
N ARG A 170 -16.35 0.98 10.54
CA ARG A 170 -15.04 1.26 9.97
C ARG A 170 -15.02 2.65 9.34
N ALA A 171 -13.95 3.41 9.58
CA ALA A 171 -13.62 4.61 8.83
C ALA A 171 -12.30 4.40 8.08
N GLY A 172 -12.35 4.49 6.75
CA GLY A 172 -11.17 4.37 5.90
C GLY A 172 -10.37 5.66 5.90
N VAL A 173 -9.07 5.55 6.14
CA VAL A 173 -8.10 6.60 5.81
C VAL A 173 -7.59 6.28 4.41
N GLU A 174 -8.35 6.71 3.40
CA GLU A 174 -7.92 6.55 2.03
C GLU A 174 -6.73 7.47 1.75
N SER A 175 -5.57 6.88 1.47
CA SER A 175 -4.68 7.44 0.48
C SER A 175 -5.08 6.83 -0.84
N SER A 176 -5.98 7.44 -1.59
CA SER A 176 -5.97 7.19 -3.02
C SER A 176 -4.60 7.68 -3.49
N LEU A 177 -3.63 6.76 -3.62
CA LEU A 177 -2.31 7.07 -4.13
C LEU A 177 -2.49 7.85 -5.43
N SER A 178 -3.49 7.50 -6.24
CA SER A 178 -3.96 8.19 -7.44
C SER A 178 -4.44 9.65 -7.23
N GLN A 179 -5.35 9.96 -6.29
CA GLN A 179 -5.80 11.37 -6.10
C GLN A 179 -4.78 12.20 -5.30
N LYS A 180 -4.03 11.56 -4.40
CA LYS A 180 -2.88 12.19 -3.76
C LYS A 180 -1.74 12.42 -4.74
N ILE A 181 -1.59 11.63 -5.80
CA ILE A 181 -0.63 11.87 -6.89
C ILE A 181 -0.99 13.16 -7.64
N GLU A 182 -2.26 13.41 -7.93
CA GLU A 182 -2.73 14.66 -8.56
C GLU A 182 -2.47 15.88 -7.67
N THR A 183 -2.73 15.76 -6.36
CA THR A 183 -2.44 16.83 -5.38
C THR A 183 -0.93 16.96 -5.09
N PHE A 184 -0.18 15.85 -5.15
CA PHE A 184 1.29 15.77 -5.08
C PHE A 184 1.95 16.53 -6.23
N PHE A 185 1.33 16.53 -7.42
CA PHE A 185 1.83 17.27 -8.57
C PHE A 185 1.68 18.77 -8.40
N ALA A 186 0.60 19.25 -7.78
CA ALA A 186 0.43 20.67 -7.46
C ALA A 186 1.43 21.16 -6.39
N GLN A 187 1.82 20.31 -5.44
CA GLN A 187 2.75 20.65 -4.34
C GLN A 187 4.24 20.44 -4.67
N ARG A 188 4.57 20.13 -5.94
CA ARG A 188 5.92 19.80 -6.44
C ARG A 188 6.94 20.94 -6.35
N VAL A 189 6.59 22.09 -5.78
CA VAL A 189 7.47 23.25 -5.62
C VAL A 189 8.13 23.34 -4.23
N ARG A 190 7.74 22.54 -3.22
CA ARG A 190 8.33 22.66 -1.87
C ARG A 190 9.02 21.42 -1.27
N ASN A 191 8.50 20.20 -1.38
CA ASN A 191 9.02 19.04 -0.62
C ASN A 191 9.17 17.71 -1.42
N GLY A 192 9.65 17.75 -2.67
CA GLY A 192 10.25 16.56 -3.32
C GLY A 192 9.36 15.34 -3.65
N GLY A 193 8.06 15.32 -3.33
CA GLY A 193 7.12 14.28 -3.81
C GLY A 193 7.39 12.87 -3.27
N ILE A 194 7.80 12.74 -2.01
CA ILE A 194 8.02 11.47 -1.31
C ILE A 194 6.82 11.19 -0.39
N PRO A 195 6.24 9.96 -0.37
CA PRO A 195 5.20 9.59 0.61
C PRO A 195 5.69 9.80 2.04
N ASP A 196 4.81 10.26 2.94
CA ASP A 196 5.17 10.30 4.36
C ASP A 196 5.20 8.89 4.98
N ASP A 197 5.79 8.78 6.16
CA ASP A 197 5.96 7.49 6.85
C ASP A 197 4.64 6.77 7.13
N LEU A 198 3.52 7.49 7.32
CA LEU A 198 2.21 6.87 7.49
C LEU A 198 1.74 6.20 6.19
N THR A 199 1.94 6.86 5.04
CA THR A 199 1.59 6.31 3.73
C THR A 199 2.47 5.11 3.37
N GLY A 200 3.78 5.18 3.67
CA GLY A 200 4.69 4.05 3.42
C GLY A 200 4.42 2.84 4.33
N ALA A 201 3.92 3.07 5.55
CA ALA A 201 3.68 2.02 6.53
C ALA A 201 2.34 1.29 6.34
N LEU A 202 1.28 2.04 6.03
CA LEU A 202 -0.10 1.53 6.04
C LEU A 202 -0.86 1.76 4.74
N GLY A 203 -0.30 2.48 3.75
CA GLY A 203 -1.00 2.84 2.53
C GLY A 203 -2.40 3.42 2.82
N SER A 204 -3.43 2.71 2.34
CA SER A 204 -4.82 2.88 2.77
C SER A 204 -5.15 1.92 3.91
N PHE A 205 -5.58 2.45 5.06
CA PHE A 205 -5.92 1.64 6.24
C PHE A 205 -7.26 2.05 6.84
N GLY A 206 -7.79 1.25 7.76
CA GLY A 206 -9.03 1.53 8.46
C GLY A 206 -8.84 1.76 9.96
N PHE A 207 -9.51 2.77 10.50
CA PHE A 207 -9.91 2.74 11.90
C PHE A 207 -11.17 1.89 12.04
N TYR A 208 -11.25 1.13 13.12
CA TYR A 208 -12.38 0.26 13.43
C TYR A 208 -12.94 0.63 14.79
N ALA A 209 -14.27 0.64 14.89
CA ALA A 209 -14.98 0.71 16.16
C ALA A 209 -15.58 -0.65 16.48
N ALA A 210 -15.25 -1.15 17.67
CA ALA A 210 -15.90 -2.30 18.27
C ALA A 210 -16.67 -1.87 19.53
N ILE A 211 -17.64 -2.69 19.92
CA ILE A 211 -18.36 -2.50 21.18
C ILE A 211 -17.35 -2.52 22.33
N GLY A 212 -17.44 -1.57 23.27
CA GLY A 212 -16.66 -1.58 24.51
C GLY A 212 -17.50 -2.10 25.65
N TYR A 213 -18.31 -1.21 26.24
CA TYR A 213 -19.24 -1.52 27.33
C TYR A 213 -20.69 -1.42 26.87
N ALA A 214 -21.48 -2.46 27.15
CA ALA A 214 -22.90 -2.51 26.85
C ALA A 214 -23.73 -3.07 28.01
N TYR A 215 -24.97 -2.61 28.13
CA TYR A 215 -25.90 -2.98 29.20
C TYR A 215 -27.24 -3.41 28.61
N PHE A 216 -27.69 -4.60 28.95
CA PHE A 216 -29.03 -5.07 28.65
C PHE A 216 -30.01 -4.61 29.74
N ASN A 217 -31.24 -4.29 29.34
CA ASN A 217 -32.32 -4.11 30.30
C ASN A 217 -32.77 -5.45 30.91
N GLN A 218 -33.71 -5.41 31.87
CA GLN A 218 -34.10 -6.57 32.70
C GLN A 218 -34.71 -7.74 31.92
N ASP A 219 -35.38 -7.50 30.80
CA ASP A 219 -35.95 -8.55 29.92
C ASP A 219 -35.02 -8.88 28.74
N GLY A 220 -33.89 -8.17 28.59
CA GLY A 220 -32.96 -8.34 27.48
C GLY A 220 -33.47 -7.80 26.15
N SER A 221 -34.62 -7.10 26.11
CA SER A 221 -35.21 -6.57 24.88
C SER A 221 -34.48 -5.34 24.33
N HIS A 222 -33.71 -4.64 25.16
CA HIS A 222 -32.95 -3.46 24.78
C HIS A 222 -31.51 -3.57 25.25
N VAL A 223 -30.59 -3.03 24.45
CA VAL A 223 -29.18 -2.86 24.81
C VAL A 223 -28.76 -1.40 24.64
N THR A 224 -27.98 -0.92 25.62
CA THR A 224 -27.38 0.41 25.63
C THR A 224 -25.86 0.27 25.63
N ILE A 225 -25.21 0.72 24.56
CA ILE A 225 -23.75 0.77 24.44
C ILE A 225 -23.27 2.14 24.91
N THR A 226 -22.39 2.15 25.90
CA THR A 226 -21.90 3.38 26.55
C THR A 226 -20.47 3.72 26.16
N SER A 227 -19.73 2.75 25.66
CA SER A 227 -18.38 2.97 25.15
C SER A 227 -18.07 2.08 23.95
N ILE A 228 -17.12 2.54 23.16
CA ILE A 228 -16.56 1.83 22.03
C ILE A 228 -15.05 1.66 22.22
N ILE A 229 -14.48 0.69 21.53
CA ILE A 229 -13.04 0.49 21.44
C ILE A 229 -12.62 0.85 20.03
N ILE A 230 -11.73 1.84 19.89
CA ILE A 230 -11.18 2.27 18.60
C ILE A 230 -9.75 1.74 18.47
N TYR A 231 -9.45 1.15 17.31
CA TYR A 231 -8.14 0.62 16.95
C TYR A 231 -7.96 0.67 15.43
N ILE A 232 -6.72 0.48 14.96
CA ILE A 232 -6.39 0.31 13.55
C ILE A 232 -6.18 -1.17 13.29
N LYS A 233 -6.65 -1.61 12.13
CA LYS A 233 -6.25 -2.88 11.53
C LYS A 233 -5.84 -2.64 10.09
N ASP A 234 -4.78 -3.31 9.68
CA ASP A 234 -4.34 -3.30 8.29
C ASP A 234 -3.76 -4.66 7.89
N ASN A 235 -3.88 -5.03 6.62
CA ASN A 235 -3.26 -6.25 6.08
C ASN A 235 -2.00 -5.82 5.32
N TYR A 236 -0.82 -6.09 5.87
CA TYR A 236 0.45 -5.79 5.21
C TYR A 236 0.80 -6.91 4.23
N THR A 237 0.36 -6.75 2.99
CA THR A 237 0.39 -7.78 1.95
C THR A 237 0.84 -7.23 0.60
N PHE A 238 1.35 -8.11 -0.26
CA PHE A 238 1.64 -7.83 -1.66
C PHE A 238 0.80 -8.70 -2.60
N THR A 239 -0.49 -8.87 -2.29
CA THR A 239 -1.46 -9.56 -3.15
C THR A 239 -1.86 -8.67 -4.33
N THR A 240 -2.24 -9.25 -5.46
CA THR A 240 -2.86 -8.53 -6.57
C THR A 240 -4.19 -9.22 -6.86
N GLU A 241 -5.26 -8.45 -7.00
CA GLU A 241 -6.58 -8.97 -7.36
C GLU A 241 -6.50 -9.86 -8.61
N ALA A 242 -7.26 -10.95 -8.61
CA ALA A 242 -7.27 -11.89 -9.72
C ALA A 242 -7.66 -11.20 -11.04
N GLY A 243 -6.80 -11.32 -12.05
CA GLY A 243 -7.02 -10.72 -13.37
C GLY A 243 -6.60 -9.26 -13.50
N GLN A 244 -6.12 -8.61 -12.44
CA GLN A 244 -5.57 -7.26 -12.49
C GLN A 244 -4.04 -7.25 -12.70
N PRO A 245 -3.47 -6.22 -13.36
CA PRO A 245 -2.04 -6.05 -13.43
C PRO A 245 -1.46 -5.82 -12.02
N SER A 246 -0.27 -6.38 -11.76
CA SER A 246 0.38 -6.23 -10.46
C SER A 246 0.58 -4.77 -10.08
N GLN A 247 0.09 -4.39 -8.89
CA GLN A 247 0.11 -3.02 -8.42
C GLN A 247 1.53 -2.45 -8.45
N TYR A 248 1.66 -1.25 -9.02
CA TYR A 248 2.91 -0.50 -9.07
C TYR A 248 3.17 0.23 -7.75
N LEU A 249 4.37 0.04 -7.19
CA LEU A 249 4.76 0.55 -5.87
C LEU A 249 5.84 1.66 -5.96
N GLY A 250 6.17 2.12 -7.16
CA GLY A 250 7.23 3.11 -7.38
C GLY A 250 8.43 2.56 -8.13
N HIS A 251 9.31 3.46 -8.58
CA HIS A 251 10.67 3.12 -8.96
C HIS A 251 11.57 3.36 -7.74
N TRP A 252 12.41 2.39 -7.40
CA TRP A 252 13.22 2.42 -6.19
C TRP A 252 14.70 2.23 -6.50
N ASN A 253 15.53 2.81 -5.65
CA ASN A 253 16.94 2.46 -5.53
C ASN A 253 17.39 2.58 -4.07
N ARG A 254 18.66 2.27 -3.79
CA ARG A 254 19.25 2.38 -2.45
C ARG A 254 19.15 3.75 -1.78
N ASN A 255 18.88 4.81 -2.53
CA ASN A 255 18.85 6.19 -2.04
C ASN A 255 17.43 6.74 -1.87
N GLY A 256 16.42 6.15 -2.53
CA GLY A 256 15.06 6.60 -2.37
C GLY A 256 14.09 5.98 -3.37
N ALA A 257 12.94 6.65 -3.52
CA ALA A 257 11.87 6.28 -4.42
C ALA A 257 11.57 7.43 -5.39
N ALA A 258 11.10 7.09 -6.58
CA ALA A 258 10.61 7.99 -7.60
C ALA A 258 9.28 7.46 -8.14
N ILE A 259 8.30 8.35 -8.31
CA ILE A 259 7.04 8.04 -8.99
C ILE A 259 7.10 8.68 -10.37
N VAL A 260 6.97 7.85 -11.42
CA VAL A 260 6.96 8.31 -12.80
C VAL A 260 5.52 8.68 -13.19
N PRO A 261 5.23 9.96 -13.50
CA PRO A 261 3.88 10.45 -13.81
C PRO A 261 3.23 9.69 -14.96
N ALA A 262 4.01 9.43 -16.01
CA ALA A 262 3.55 8.71 -17.19
C ALA A 262 3.13 7.26 -16.88
N SER A 263 3.76 6.62 -15.89
CA SER A 263 3.37 5.29 -15.44
C SER A 263 2.01 5.32 -14.76
N VAL A 264 1.77 6.30 -13.88
CA VAL A 264 0.50 6.47 -13.18
C VAL A 264 -0.66 6.74 -14.15
N ALA A 265 -0.43 7.63 -15.12
CA ALA A 265 -1.41 7.94 -16.16
C ALA A 265 -1.67 6.73 -17.09
N ALA A 266 -0.62 5.99 -17.47
CA ALA A 266 -0.75 4.77 -18.26
C ALA A 266 -1.56 3.71 -17.51
N GLY A 267 -1.30 3.54 -16.22
CA GLY A 267 -2.07 2.66 -15.33
C GLY A 267 -3.56 2.98 -15.27
N ALA A 268 -3.90 4.25 -15.10
CA ALA A 268 -5.29 4.72 -15.09
C ALA A 268 -5.98 4.57 -16.46
N ALA A 269 -5.20 4.55 -17.55
CA ALA A 269 -5.68 4.41 -18.93
C ALA A 269 -5.62 2.97 -19.47
N GLY A 270 -5.26 1.97 -18.65
CA GLY A 270 -5.10 0.58 -19.09
C GLY A 270 -3.94 0.35 -20.07
N ILE A 271 -3.00 1.30 -20.17
CA ILE A 271 -1.81 1.22 -21.01
C ILE A 271 -0.70 0.49 -20.23
N PRO A 272 0.10 -0.38 -20.88
CA PRO A 272 1.24 -1.04 -20.23
C PRO A 272 2.14 -0.02 -19.53
N TRP A 273 2.33 -0.24 -18.25
CA TRP A 273 3.13 0.62 -17.39
C TRP A 273 4.60 0.68 -17.84
N ILE A 274 5.31 1.73 -17.44
CA ILE A 274 6.77 1.79 -17.59
C ILE A 274 7.39 0.76 -16.64
N ASP A 275 7.80 -0.38 -17.20
CA ASP A 275 8.50 -1.48 -16.53
C ASP A 275 10.01 -1.50 -16.83
N TYR A 276 10.58 -0.36 -17.20
CA TYR A 276 12.01 -0.19 -17.42
C TYR A 276 12.64 0.75 -16.38
N PRO A 277 13.91 0.55 -16.01
CA PRO A 277 14.61 1.45 -15.11
C PRO A 277 14.69 2.88 -15.66
N ILE A 278 14.55 3.86 -14.78
CA ILE A 278 14.68 5.28 -15.11
C ILE A 278 15.95 5.85 -14.49
N ALA A 279 16.55 6.88 -15.10
CA ALA A 279 17.63 7.63 -14.49
C ALA A 279 17.17 9.04 -14.12
N VAL A 280 17.48 9.48 -12.90
CA VAL A 280 17.36 10.86 -12.46
C VAL A 280 18.77 11.45 -12.40
N GLY A 281 19.17 12.19 -13.43
CA GLY A 281 20.54 12.68 -13.61
C GLY A 281 21.41 11.75 -14.46
N ASP A 282 22.72 11.77 -14.27
CA ASP A 282 23.64 10.92 -15.03
C ASP A 282 23.44 9.44 -14.65
N MET A 283 23.03 8.63 -15.63
CA MET A 283 22.78 7.19 -15.48
C MET A 283 24.03 6.38 -15.11
N ARG A 284 25.23 6.93 -15.35
CA ARG A 284 26.50 6.30 -14.99
C ARG A 284 26.80 6.40 -13.50
N VAL A 285 26.12 7.29 -12.77
CA VAL A 285 26.30 7.46 -11.33
C VAL A 285 25.49 6.38 -10.60
N PRO A 286 26.15 5.46 -9.87
CA PRO A 286 25.46 4.41 -9.13
C PRO A 286 24.56 5.01 -8.04
N GLY A 287 23.23 4.94 -8.23
CA GLY A 287 22.24 5.55 -7.33
C GLY A 287 21.39 6.66 -7.96
N ASN A 288 21.60 6.95 -9.25
CA ASN A 288 20.70 7.77 -10.06
C ASN A 288 19.70 6.94 -10.85
N VAL A 289 19.93 5.63 -10.98
CA VAL A 289 19.01 4.69 -11.65
C VAL A 289 18.03 4.14 -10.62
N TYR A 290 16.73 4.19 -10.94
CA TYR A 290 15.63 3.67 -10.15
C TYR A 290 14.92 2.57 -10.94
N TYR A 291 14.52 1.50 -10.25
CA TYR A 291 13.98 0.28 -10.84
C TYR A 291 12.51 0.11 -10.44
N PRO A 292 11.62 -0.28 -11.37
CA PRO A 292 10.21 -0.46 -11.05
C PRO A 292 10.03 -1.60 -10.02
N VAL A 293 9.25 -1.33 -8.98
CA VAL A 293 8.86 -2.31 -7.96
C VAL A 293 7.34 -2.48 -8.00
N ARG A 294 6.91 -3.73 -7.93
CA ARG A 294 5.50 -4.14 -7.92
C ARG A 294 5.23 -5.16 -6.85
N ASN A 295 3.97 -5.44 -6.58
CA ASN A 295 3.57 -6.56 -5.71
C ASN A 295 4.20 -7.89 -6.18
N ASN A 296 4.29 -8.14 -7.49
CA ASN A 296 4.92 -9.34 -8.03
C ASN A 296 6.44 -9.40 -7.76
N SER A 297 7.13 -8.27 -7.57
CA SER A 297 8.55 -8.26 -7.15
C SER A 297 8.71 -8.96 -5.80
N PHE A 298 7.80 -8.71 -4.85
CA PHE A 298 7.77 -9.35 -3.54
C PHE A 298 7.41 -10.84 -3.64
N ARG A 299 6.42 -11.20 -4.47
CA ARG A 299 6.07 -12.62 -4.71
C ARG A 299 7.20 -13.41 -5.36
N GLN A 300 7.92 -12.82 -6.32
CA GLN A 300 9.11 -13.44 -6.90
C GLN A 300 10.21 -13.63 -5.87
N TRP A 301 10.40 -12.65 -4.98
CA TRP A 301 11.34 -12.76 -3.87
C TRP A 301 10.95 -13.90 -2.91
N GLN A 302 9.68 -13.99 -2.51
CA GLN A 302 9.19 -15.12 -1.69
C GLN A 302 9.45 -16.48 -2.34
N LYS A 303 9.16 -16.62 -3.64
CA LYS A 303 9.40 -17.85 -4.40
C LYS A 303 10.88 -18.23 -4.44
N ARG A 304 11.78 -17.24 -4.51
CA ARG A 304 13.23 -17.47 -4.59
C ARG A 304 13.86 -17.82 -3.25
N TYR A 305 13.42 -17.17 -2.18
CA TYR A 305 14.09 -17.25 -0.87
C TYR A 305 13.31 -18.07 0.16
N HIS A 306 12.08 -18.50 -0.16
CA HIS A 306 11.17 -19.22 0.75
C HIS A 306 11.00 -18.53 2.11
N ARG A 307 10.97 -17.20 2.07
CA ARG A 307 10.83 -16.27 3.20
C ARG A 307 10.05 -15.06 2.73
N GLY A 308 9.75 -14.14 3.63
CA GLY A 308 8.90 -13.00 3.31
C GLY A 308 7.49 -13.38 3.69
N GLY A 309 6.93 -12.72 4.69
CA GLY A 309 5.63 -13.09 5.24
C GLY A 309 4.70 -11.91 5.27
N ASP A 310 3.57 -12.02 4.58
CA ASP A 310 2.45 -11.10 4.79
C ASP A 310 1.97 -11.23 6.22
N PHE A 311 1.53 -10.13 6.83
CA PHE A 311 1.08 -10.13 8.23
C PHE A 311 -0.03 -9.12 8.44
N VAL A 312 -0.77 -9.29 9.52
CA VAL A 312 -1.84 -8.38 9.92
C VAL A 312 -1.31 -7.44 10.99
N ILE A 313 -1.56 -6.15 10.82
CA ILE A 313 -1.23 -5.11 11.78
C ILE A 313 -2.47 -4.82 12.62
N PHE A 314 -2.29 -4.78 13.94
CA PHE A 314 -3.20 -4.15 14.87
C PHE A 314 -2.44 -3.05 15.63
N SER A 315 -3.03 -1.87 15.76
CA SER A 315 -2.49 -0.89 16.71
C SER A 315 -2.80 -1.30 18.16
N ASP A 316 -2.31 -0.51 19.12
CA ASP A 316 -2.98 -0.39 20.41
C ASP A 316 -4.40 0.17 20.24
N TYR A 317 -5.19 0.15 21.31
CA TYR A 317 -6.60 0.52 21.28
C TYR A 317 -6.93 1.60 22.31
N ARG A 318 -8.05 2.29 22.11
CA ARG A 318 -8.58 3.27 23.05
C ARG A 318 -10.04 3.00 23.36
N TYR A 319 -10.37 2.95 24.65
CA TYR A 319 -11.76 3.05 25.09
C TYR A 319 -12.23 4.49 24.95
N VAL A 320 -13.33 4.69 24.24
CA VAL A 320 -13.99 5.98 24.09
C VAL A 320 -15.38 5.88 24.68
N ARG A 321 -15.65 6.68 25.71
CA ARG A 321 -17.00 6.85 26.25
C ARG A 321 -17.82 7.68 25.28
N LEU A 322 -18.97 7.14 24.88
CA LEU A 322 -19.91 7.85 24.01
C LEU A 322 -20.61 8.94 24.82
N ARG A 323 -20.71 10.15 24.24
CA ARG A 323 -21.52 11.24 24.81
C ARG A 323 -22.99 10.86 24.80
N GLU A 324 -23.42 10.28 23.69
CA GLU A 324 -24.76 9.73 23.50
C GLU A 324 -24.65 8.21 23.35
N PRO A 325 -25.23 7.43 24.28
CA PRO A 325 -25.20 5.98 24.17
C PRO A 325 -25.95 5.48 22.93
N ILE A 326 -25.41 4.48 22.25
CA ILE A 326 -26.13 3.78 21.17
C ILE A 326 -27.16 2.87 21.82
N LYS A 327 -28.43 3.01 21.40
CA LYS A 327 -29.53 2.19 21.89
C LYS A 327 -30.08 1.33 20.77
N LEU A 328 -30.21 0.04 21.01
CA LEU A 328 -30.83 -0.91 20.09
C LEU A 328 -31.91 -1.70 20.83
N ARG A 329 -33.07 -1.83 20.20
CA ARG A 329 -34.12 -2.77 20.60
C ARG A 329 -34.02 -4.01 19.72
N PHE A 330 -33.99 -5.19 20.33
CA PHE A 330 -34.10 -6.44 19.58
C PHE A 330 -35.55 -6.66 19.16
N ALA A 331 -35.73 -7.06 17.90
CA ALA A 331 -37.04 -7.44 17.37
C ALA A 331 -37.46 -8.83 17.90
#